data_AF-A0A7J4M689-F1
#
_entry.id   AF-A0A7J4M689-F1
#
_cell.length_a   1.000
_cell.length_b   1.000
_cell.length_c   1.000
_cell.angle_alpha   90.00
_cell.angle_beta   90.00
_cell.angle_gamma   90.00
#
_symmetry.space_group_name_H-M   'P 1'
#
loop_
_entity.id
_entity.type
_entity.pdbx_description
1 polymer ?
#
loop_
_entity_poly.entity_id
_entity_poly.type
_entity_poly.pdbx_seq_one_letter_code
_entity_poly.pdbx_strand_id
1 'polypeptide(L)'
;MEQENHPLDGDLELKAREARVYVIAGEGYLKERWYSQADSCFYNALLLQPDNLDANLGIGQIHLESRAYAKAAERFQKALDLNPEHTRAQKCYTLAMELNAESKDDHTSSIRRIYEADVSEKTVN
;
A
#
# COMPACT_ATOMS: atom_id res chain seq x y z
N MET A 1 -15.83 7.85 -42.40
CA MET A 1 -15.85 7.73 -40.93
C MET A 1 -14.41 7.80 -40.50
N GLU A 2 -13.88 9.01 -40.41
CA GLU A 2 -12.51 9.26 -39.99
C GLU A 2 -12.45 8.99 -38.48
N GLN A 3 -11.65 8.00 -38.10
CA GLN A 3 -11.25 7.84 -36.71
C GLN A 3 -10.33 9.02 -36.41
N GLU A 4 -10.89 10.04 -35.75
CA GLU A 4 -10.11 11.09 -35.11
C GLU A 4 -9.24 10.44 -34.03
N ASN A 5 -8.08 9.93 -34.42
CA ASN A 5 -6.97 9.68 -33.51
C ASN A 5 -6.51 11.05 -33.02
N HIS A 6 -7.09 11.50 -31.90
CA HIS A 6 -6.67 12.73 -31.28
C HIS A 6 -5.21 12.58 -30.84
N PRO A 7 -4.32 13.56 -31.10
CA PRO A 7 -2.91 13.49 -30.70
C PRO A 7 -2.72 13.28 -29.18
N LEU A 8 -3.73 13.62 -28.37
CA LEU A 8 -3.76 13.40 -26.92
C LEU A 8 -3.90 11.91 -26.53
N ASP A 9 -4.59 11.10 -27.35
CA ASP A 9 -4.82 9.68 -27.05
C ASP A 9 -3.51 8.88 -27.21
N GLY A 10 -2.71 9.21 -28.23
CA GLY A 10 -1.38 8.61 -28.43
C GLY A 10 -0.39 8.94 -27.31
N ASP A 11 -0.46 10.16 -26.75
CA ASP A 11 0.38 10.59 -25.62
C ASP A 11 0.00 9.86 -24.33
N LEU A 12 -1.30 9.67 -24.08
CA LEU A 12 -1.78 8.90 -22.92
C LEU A 12 -1.42 7.43 -23.03
N GLU A 13 -1.54 6.84 -24.22
CA GLU A 13 -1.20 5.45 -24.46
C GLU A 13 0.31 5.18 -24.34
N LEU A 14 1.14 6.14 -24.79
CA LEU A 14 2.58 6.11 -24.59
C LEU A 14 2.94 6.18 -23.10
N LYS A 15 2.37 7.13 -22.35
CA LYS A 15 2.57 7.26 -20.89
C LYS A 15 2.13 5.99 -20.15
N ALA A 16 1.00 5.41 -20.51
CA ALA A 16 0.51 4.17 -19.91
C ALA A 16 1.44 2.98 -20.22
N ARG A 17 1.99 2.91 -21.43
CA ARG A 17 2.97 1.88 -21.79
C ARG A 17 4.27 2.06 -21.01
N GLU A 18 4.74 3.29 -20.86
CA GLU A 18 5.94 3.60 -20.09
C GLU A 18 5.73 3.32 -18.59
N ALA A 19 4.58 3.71 -18.03
CA ALA A 19 4.21 3.37 -16.65
C ALA A 19 4.23 1.86 -16.41
N ARG A 20 3.70 1.06 -17.35
CA ARG A 20 3.75 -0.41 -17.27
C ARG A 20 5.18 -0.95 -17.23
N VAL A 21 6.11 -0.37 -17.97
CA VAL A 21 7.53 -0.79 -17.94
C VAL A 21 8.12 -0.56 -16.55
N TYR A 22 7.83 0.59 -15.94
CA TYR A 22 8.26 0.88 -14.57
C TYR A 22 7.61 -0.05 -13.54
N VAL A 23 6.33 -0.40 -13.69
CA VAL A 23 5.65 -1.39 -12.83
C VAL A 23 6.35 -2.74 -12.92
N ILE A 24 6.60 -3.25 -14.12
CA ILE A 24 7.25 -4.56 -14.31
C ILE A 24 8.68 -4.56 -13.72
N ALA A 25 9.44 -3.49 -13.91
CA ALA A 25 10.76 -3.34 -13.31
C ALA A 25 10.68 -3.31 -11.77
N GLY A 26 9.72 -2.56 -11.22
CA GLY A 26 9.46 -2.49 -9.78
C GLY A 26 9.09 -3.84 -9.19
N GLU A 27 8.25 -4.62 -9.86
CA GLU A 27 7.91 -5.99 -9.46
C GLU A 27 9.12 -6.92 -9.47
N GLY A 28 10.00 -6.78 -10.46
CA GLY A 28 11.28 -7.49 -10.51
C GLY A 28 12.14 -7.19 -9.29
N TYR A 29 12.34 -5.90 -8.99
CA TYR A 29 13.11 -5.49 -7.80
C TYR A 29 12.45 -5.90 -6.49
N LEU A 30 11.11 -5.92 -6.41
CA LEU A 30 10.38 -6.39 -5.25
C LEU A 30 10.66 -7.87 -4.97
N LYS A 31 10.69 -8.72 -6.00
CA LYS A 31 11.02 -10.16 -5.86
C LYS A 31 12.43 -10.36 -5.32
N GLU A 32 13.37 -9.53 -5.76
CA GLU A 32 14.76 -9.50 -5.27
C GLU A 32 14.93 -8.78 -3.92
N ARG A 33 13.83 -8.29 -3.31
CA ARG A 33 13.81 -7.50 -2.07
C ARG A 33 14.63 -6.21 -2.13
N TRP A 34 14.88 -5.68 -3.32
CA TRP A 34 15.54 -4.39 -3.52
C TRP A 34 14.51 -3.25 -3.38
N TYR A 35 14.05 -3.05 -2.15
CA TYR A 35 12.92 -2.18 -1.84
C TYR A 35 13.10 -0.74 -2.32
N SER A 36 14.30 -0.16 -2.19
CA SER A 36 14.57 1.21 -2.63
C SER A 36 14.44 1.38 -4.15
N GLN A 37 14.97 0.43 -4.92
CA GLN A 37 14.87 0.44 -6.39
C GLN A 37 13.43 0.18 -6.84
N ALA A 38 12.73 -0.75 -6.17
CA ALA A 38 11.34 -1.03 -6.44
C ALA A 38 10.45 0.20 -6.19
N ASP A 39 10.66 0.89 -5.06
CA ASP A 39 9.91 2.10 -4.71
C ASP A 39 10.11 3.21 -5.75
N SER A 40 11.36 3.43 -6.18
CA SER A 40 11.67 4.37 -7.26
C SER A 40 10.97 4.02 -8.57
N CYS A 41 10.95 2.74 -8.96
CA CYS A 41 10.24 2.28 -10.14
C CYS A 41 8.73 2.54 -10.03
N PHE A 42 8.09 2.14 -8.94
CA PHE A 42 6.65 2.39 -8.77
C PHE A 42 6.31 3.88 -8.67
N TYR A 43 7.18 4.70 -8.07
CA TYR A 43 7.00 6.14 -8.04
C TYR A 43 7.03 6.75 -9.45
N ASN A 44 7.98 6.32 -10.31
CA ASN A 44 8.01 6.75 -11.70
C ASN A 44 6.76 6.29 -12.48
N ALA A 45 6.25 5.09 -12.20
CA ALA A 45 4.97 4.65 -12.76
C ALA A 45 3.81 5.58 -12.35
N LEU A 46 3.77 6.03 -11.09
CA LEU A 46 2.75 6.96 -10.59
C LEU A 46 2.91 8.39 -11.13
N LEU A 47 4.13 8.83 -11.47
CA LEU A 47 4.33 10.12 -12.14
C LEU A 47 3.71 10.14 -13.54
N LEU A 48 3.75 9.01 -14.24
CA LEU A 48 3.20 8.85 -15.57
C LEU A 48 1.70 8.56 -15.54
N GLN A 49 1.27 7.74 -14.58
CA GLN A 49 -0.13 7.36 -14.35
C GLN A 49 -0.43 7.40 -12.84
N PRO A 50 -0.92 8.54 -12.32
CA PRO A 50 -1.23 8.71 -10.90
C PRO A 50 -2.20 7.66 -10.34
N ASP A 51 -3.09 7.19 -11.21
CA ASP A 51 -4.14 6.21 -10.90
C ASP A 51 -3.73 4.78 -11.30
N ASN A 52 -2.43 4.48 -11.26
CA ASN A 52 -1.95 3.13 -11.54
C ASN A 52 -2.15 2.23 -10.32
N LEU A 53 -3.06 1.26 -10.46
CA LEU A 53 -3.40 0.31 -9.40
C LEU A 53 -2.21 -0.56 -8.99
N ASP A 54 -1.47 -1.10 -9.96
CA ASP A 54 -0.35 -2.00 -9.71
C ASP A 54 0.82 -1.30 -9.00
N ALA A 55 1.10 -0.04 -9.34
CA ALA A 55 2.11 0.75 -8.68
C ALA A 55 1.73 1.06 -7.21
N ASN A 56 0.46 1.38 -6.93
CA ASN A 56 -0.01 1.56 -5.55
C ASN A 56 0.08 0.26 -4.74
N LEU A 57 -0.24 -0.89 -5.34
CA LEU A 57 -0.04 -2.21 -4.72
C LEU A 57 1.44 -2.49 -4.44
N GLY A 58 2.32 -2.18 -5.39
CA GLY A 58 3.76 -2.35 -5.26
C GLY A 58 4.34 -1.58 -4.08
N ILE A 59 4.05 -0.27 -3.99
CA ILE A 59 4.49 0.57 -2.86
C ILE A 59 3.87 0.09 -1.54
N GLY A 60 2.59 -0.27 -1.54
CA GLY A 60 1.93 -0.83 -0.36
C GLY A 60 2.64 -2.10 0.13
N GLN A 61 3.04 -2.99 -0.79
CA GLN A 61 3.78 -4.20 -0.47
C GLN A 61 5.18 -3.89 0.10
N ILE A 62 5.90 -2.90 -0.46
CA ILE A 62 7.18 -2.43 0.10
C ILE A 62 7.00 -1.94 1.54
N HIS A 63 5.93 -1.19 1.81
CA HIS A 63 5.63 -0.71 3.16
C HIS A 63 5.23 -1.83 4.13
N LEU A 64 4.51 -2.87 3.67
CA LEU A 64 4.25 -4.07 4.48
C LEU A 64 5.56 -4.74 4.91
N GLU A 65 6.48 -4.97 3.97
CA GLU A 65 7.79 -5.58 4.23
C GLU A 65 8.64 -4.72 5.19
N SER A 66 8.49 -3.39 5.08
CA SER A 66 9.15 -2.42 5.96
C SER A 66 8.47 -2.24 7.32
N ARG A 67 7.42 -3.04 7.63
CA ARG A 67 6.58 -2.93 8.84
C ARG A 67 5.89 -1.57 9.02
N ALA A 68 5.82 -0.77 7.96
CA ALA A 68 5.13 0.50 7.94
C ALA A 68 3.64 0.28 7.64
N TYR A 69 2.96 -0.48 8.50
CA TYR A 69 1.63 -1.02 8.23
C TYR A 69 0.56 0.04 7.96
N ALA A 70 0.61 1.17 8.68
CA ALA A 70 -0.28 2.31 8.43
C ALA A 70 -0.12 2.87 6.99
N LYS A 71 1.13 3.08 6.55
CA LYS A 71 1.42 3.58 5.20
C LYS A 71 1.06 2.55 4.13
N ALA A 72 1.25 1.26 4.42
CA ALA A 72 0.83 0.19 3.53
C ALA A 72 -0.70 0.20 3.33
N ALA A 73 -1.47 0.30 4.42
CA ALA A 73 -2.92 0.38 4.36
C ALA A 73 -3.40 1.58 3.53
N GLU A 74 -2.80 2.76 3.69
CA GLU A 74 -3.12 3.94 2.86
C GLU A 74 -2.92 3.69 1.36
N ARG A 75 -1.84 2.98 0.99
CA ARG A 75 -1.56 2.67 -0.42
C ARG A 75 -2.51 1.62 -0.99
N PHE A 76 -2.85 0.59 -0.21
CA PHE A 76 -3.85 -0.39 -0.64
C PHE A 76 -5.26 0.20 -0.70
N GLN A 77 -5.58 1.14 0.19
CA GLN A 77 -6.84 1.88 0.12
C GLN A 77 -6.96 2.64 -1.19
N LYS A 78 -5.90 3.35 -1.63
CA LYS A 78 -5.90 4.01 -2.95
C LYS A 78 -6.10 3.02 -4.10
N ALA A 79 -5.50 1.83 -4.04
CA ALA A 79 -5.72 0.79 -5.04
C ALA A 79 -7.18 0.29 -5.04
N LEU A 80 -7.81 0.20 -3.87
CA LEU A 80 -9.23 -0.15 -3.71
C LEU A 80 -10.18 0.97 -4.14
N ASP A 81 -9.80 2.24 -3.95
CA ASP A 81 -10.58 3.38 -4.43
C ASP A 81 -10.66 3.38 -5.97
N LEU A 82 -9.60 2.89 -6.63
CA LEU A 82 -9.55 2.71 -8.09
C LEU A 82 -10.31 1.46 -8.55
N ASN A 83 -10.18 0.35 -7.82
CA ASN A 83 -10.91 -0.89 -8.10
C ASN A 83 -11.31 -1.59 -6.79
N PRO A 84 -12.55 -1.37 -6.32
CA PRO A 84 -13.04 -1.94 -5.07
C PRO A 84 -13.09 -3.47 -5.05
N GLU A 85 -13.22 -4.10 -6.22
CA GLU A 85 -13.31 -5.56 -6.37
C GLU A 85 -11.93 -6.22 -6.53
N HIS A 86 -10.85 -5.44 -6.42
CA HIS A 86 -9.50 -5.96 -6.59
C HIS A 86 -9.09 -6.85 -5.41
N THR A 87 -9.32 -8.16 -5.58
CA THR A 87 -9.13 -9.19 -4.55
C THR A 87 -7.76 -9.12 -3.85
N ARG A 88 -6.68 -8.90 -4.61
CA ARG A 88 -5.33 -8.78 -4.02
C ARG A 88 -5.19 -7.51 -3.18
N ALA A 89 -5.76 -6.38 -3.62
CA ALA A 89 -5.70 -5.13 -2.86
C ALA A 89 -6.48 -5.26 -1.56
N GLN A 90 -7.65 -5.90 -1.60
CA GLN A 90 -8.48 -6.14 -0.43
C GLN A 90 -7.76 -7.01 0.60
N LYS A 91 -7.16 -8.13 0.17
CA LYS A 91 -6.37 -9.01 1.04
C LYS A 91 -5.19 -8.27 1.67
N CYS A 92 -4.45 -7.51 0.88
CA CYS A 92 -3.29 -6.76 1.36
C CYS A 92 -3.68 -5.62 2.31
N TYR A 93 -4.80 -4.94 2.06
CA TYR A 93 -5.35 -3.91 2.95
C TYR A 93 -5.77 -4.50 4.30
N THR A 94 -6.54 -5.59 4.30
CA THR A 94 -6.95 -6.28 5.53
C THR A 94 -5.73 -6.72 6.34
N LEU A 95 -4.76 -7.36 5.69
CA LEU A 95 -3.51 -7.79 6.33
C LEU A 95 -2.73 -6.61 6.93
N ALA A 96 -2.61 -5.49 6.20
CA ALA A 96 -1.96 -4.29 6.71
C ALA A 96 -2.68 -3.73 7.94
N MET A 97 -4.00 -3.79 7.96
CA MET A 97 -4.80 -3.28 9.06
C MET A 97 -4.70 -4.14 10.31
N GLU A 98 -4.74 -5.47 10.15
CA GLU A 98 -4.53 -6.44 11.24
C GLU A 98 -3.15 -6.26 11.89
N LEU A 99 -2.08 -6.24 11.08
CA LEU A 99 -0.71 -6.05 11.58
C LEU A 99 -0.49 -4.69 12.26
N ASN A 100 -1.17 -3.63 11.76
CA ASN A 100 -1.14 -2.32 12.40
C ASN A 100 -1.87 -2.30 13.75
N ALA A 101 -2.93 -3.11 13.91
CA ALA A 101 -3.66 -3.24 15.17
C ALA A 101 -2.85 -4.04 16.19
N GLU A 102 -2.29 -5.19 15.81
CA GLU A 102 -1.43 -6.01 16.67
C GLU A 102 -0.23 -5.21 17.22
N SER A 103 0.42 -4.41 16.37
CA SER A 103 1.53 -3.54 16.79
C SER A 103 1.11 -2.48 17.82
N LYS A 104 -0.16 -2.08 17.87
CA LYS A 104 -0.69 -1.08 18.81
C LYS A 104 -1.23 -1.72 20.09
N ASP A 105 -1.74 -2.93 19.98
CA ASP A 105 -2.32 -3.67 21.10
C ASP A 105 -1.27 -4.19 22.07
N ASP A 106 -0.04 -4.46 21.63
CA ASP A 106 1.03 -4.96 22.51
C ASP A 106 1.44 -3.91 23.59
N HIS A 107 1.49 -2.64 23.20
CA HIS A 107 1.76 -1.54 24.14
C HIS A 107 0.54 -1.20 25.01
N THR A 108 -0.66 -1.21 24.42
CA THR A 108 -1.88 -0.77 25.12
C THR A 108 -2.41 -1.84 26.09
N SER A 109 -2.30 -3.11 25.74
CA SER A 109 -2.72 -4.24 26.59
C SER A 109 -1.84 -4.36 27.84
N SER A 110 -0.54 -4.09 27.70
CA SER A 110 0.40 -4.10 28.83
C SER A 110 0.09 -3.01 29.85
N ILE A 111 -0.19 -1.78 29.39
CA ILE A 111 -0.51 -0.64 30.26
C ILE A 111 -1.89 -0.82 30.91
N ARG A 112 -2.89 -1.27 30.14
CA ARG A 112 -4.25 -1.50 30.67
C ARG A 112 -4.28 -2.55 31.77
N ARG A 113 -3.53 -3.66 31.61
CA ARG A 113 -3.44 -4.73 32.61
C ARG A 113 -2.78 -4.25 33.91
N ILE A 114 -1.77 -3.39 33.82
CA ILE A 114 -1.12 -2.78 34.99
C ILE A 114 -2.11 -1.82 35.69
N TYR A 115 -2.82 -1.00 34.93
CA TYR A 115 -3.79 -0.05 35.49
C TYR A 115 -5.00 -0.72 36.15
N GLU A 116 -5.51 -1.80 35.56
CA GLU A 116 -6.63 -2.58 36.13
C GLU A 116 -6.20 -3.34 37.41
N ALA A 117 -4.94 -3.78 37.51
CA ALA A 117 -4.39 -4.38 38.73
C ALA A 117 -4.22 -3.37 39.87
N ASP A 118 -3.69 -2.17 39.60
CA ASP A 118 -3.42 -1.15 40.62
C ASP A 118 -4.70 -0.50 41.19
N VAL A 119 -5.78 -0.49 40.41
CA VAL A 119 -7.09 0.00 40.87
C VAL A 119 -7.79 -1.04 41.76
N SER A 120 -7.60 -2.34 41.49
CA SER A 120 -8.18 -3.42 42.31
C SER A 120 -7.64 -3.45 43.74
N GLU A 121 -6.35 -3.12 43.95
CA GLU A 121 -5.74 -3.13 45.30
C GLU A 121 -6.22 -1.98 46.19
N LYS A 122 -6.68 -0.86 45.62
CA LYS A 122 -7.10 0.33 46.38
C LYS A 122 -8.56 0.30 46.84
N THR A 123 -9.38 -0.62 46.34
CA THR A 123 -10.80 -0.75 46.71
C THR A 123 -11.11 -1.73 47.85
N VAL A 124 -10.10 -2.41 48.41
CA VAL A 124 -10.29 -3.48 49.41
C VAL A 124 -9.79 -3.11 50.82
N ASN A 125 -9.42 -1.86 51.09
CA ASN A 125 -8.98 -1.41 52.42
C ASN A 125 -9.84 -0.29 53.02
#